data_AF-A0A2H1GGC2-F1
#
_entry.id   AF-A0A2H1GGC2-F1
#
_cell.length_a   1.000
_cell.length_b   1.000
_cell.length_c   1.000
_cell.angle_alpha   90.00
_cell.angle_beta   90.00
_cell.angle_gamma   90.00
#
_symmetry.space_group_name_H-M   'P 1'
#
loop_
_entity.id
_entity.type
_entity.pdbx_description
1 polymer ?
#
loop_
_entity_poly.entity_id
_entity_poly.type
_entity_poly.pdbx_seq_one_letter_code
_entity_poly.pdbx_strand_id
1 'polypeptide(L)'
;MFAPSDLTRGGARSIQKAGCPVLPQLAKRPAAMTRALKDPAFLTRVERWHAEHETLKEELYVLIRPYATTFRQPPFTAGELIIIAMVLGDHRPRSQGDLLSWIMNTFRFFSNELITKWADDHLSDRRLFYTCNEIKDPVPGFAKAFLKYDLPIKLVSSNLSTQRDTYAADPRACRTYLRRLLEPLRHNTFRFLDLSSELRNIVYEMAFSYPKSGIRITTNSRNKITSLQTQHREGISSGGSVMKWEPTRSGPITLPPMSRILSLLSVNRQINAEATPIFYNINTFLFPNPRLFLALSNRLATNRFSNISRLALDINAKTDFKSWIPFTRLLAEHKPFDFLGITTDDRSWLKLRPAERAELGRKTPFKEIKQVPGFFHLAVAVVKAKAFELGGPCDGIKAYVAAEVLRIKAKPEIVGKHKVVKRIEGRKGEKEVKDVAGAQAVKIKVEEVD
;
A
#
# COMPACT_ATOMS: atom_id res chain seq x y z
N MET A 1 44.54 42.61 27.79
CA MET A 1 45.75 42.56 26.93
C MET A 1 45.83 41.19 26.28
N PHE A 2 45.38 41.08 25.04
CA PHE A 2 45.91 40.22 23.97
C PHE A 2 45.25 40.73 22.68
N ALA A 3 46.08 40.91 21.65
CA ALA A 3 45.80 41.67 20.43
C ALA A 3 44.79 40.97 19.48
N PRO A 4 44.14 41.71 18.57
CA PRO A 4 43.27 41.16 17.55
C PRO A 4 44.06 40.78 16.28
N SER A 5 43.74 39.64 15.68
CA SER A 5 44.23 39.25 14.36
C SER A 5 43.17 39.54 13.30
N ASP A 6 43.50 40.48 12.43
CA ASP A 6 42.86 40.74 11.15
C ASP A 6 43.02 39.53 10.21
N LEU A 7 41.91 39.10 9.61
CA LEU A 7 41.91 38.32 8.38
C LEU A 7 40.86 38.88 7.42
N THR A 8 41.35 39.73 6.53
CA THR A 8 40.65 40.24 5.35
C THR A 8 40.61 39.22 4.21
N ARG A 9 39.52 39.30 3.43
CA ARG A 9 39.39 39.01 1.99
C ARG A 9 39.45 37.55 1.49
N GLY A 10 38.34 37.13 0.88
CA GLY A 10 38.36 36.09 -0.16
C GLY A 10 36.99 35.71 -0.73
N GLY A 11 36.63 36.28 -1.88
CA GLY A 11 35.83 35.56 -2.88
C GLY A 11 34.31 35.76 -2.90
N ALA A 12 33.86 36.84 -3.54
CA ALA A 12 32.50 36.93 -4.05
C ALA A 12 32.32 35.94 -5.23
N ARG A 13 31.61 34.82 -5.00
CA ARG A 13 31.12 33.96 -6.08
C ARG A 13 29.72 34.42 -6.47
N SER A 14 29.62 34.98 -7.68
CA SER A 14 28.35 35.27 -8.35
C SER A 14 27.62 33.95 -8.60
N ILE A 15 26.49 33.74 -7.92
CA ILE A 15 25.56 32.66 -8.22
C ILE A 15 24.66 33.17 -9.35
N GLN A 16 24.90 32.69 -10.57
CA GLN A 16 23.98 32.86 -11.68
C GLN A 16 22.64 32.20 -11.31
N LYS A 17 21.58 33.02 -11.23
CA LYS A 17 20.19 32.58 -11.06
C LYS A 17 19.78 31.79 -12.31
N ALA A 18 19.80 30.47 -12.24
CA ALA A 18 19.06 29.63 -13.16
C ALA A 18 17.57 29.82 -12.89
N GLY A 19 16.86 30.44 -13.84
CA GLY A 19 15.41 30.60 -13.79
C GLY A 19 14.72 29.25 -13.89
N CYS A 20 14.15 28.77 -12.78
CA CYS A 20 13.19 27.67 -12.80
C CYS A 20 11.88 28.16 -13.45
N PRO A 21 11.38 27.53 -14.51
CA PRO A 21 10.04 27.80 -15.01
C PRO A 21 9.02 27.24 -14.03
N VAL A 22 8.45 28.10 -13.19
CA VAL A 22 7.33 27.75 -12.31
C VAL A 22 6.07 27.62 -13.18
N LEU A 23 5.53 26.40 -13.24
CA LEU A 23 4.31 26.02 -13.96
C LEU A 23 3.09 26.86 -13.50
N PRO A 24 2.30 27.45 -14.42
CA PRO A 24 1.15 28.32 -14.11
C PRO A 24 -0.15 27.57 -13.69
N GLN A 25 -0.07 26.32 -13.23
CA GLN A 25 -1.28 25.52 -12.94
C GLN A 25 -1.94 25.76 -11.57
N LEU A 26 -1.33 26.55 -10.67
CA LEU A 26 -1.89 26.81 -9.33
C LEU A 26 -2.90 27.97 -9.25
N ALA A 27 -3.04 28.78 -10.31
CA ALA A 27 -3.89 29.98 -10.28
C ALA A 27 -5.41 29.73 -10.40
N LYS A 28 -5.86 28.50 -10.71
CA LYS A 28 -7.29 28.19 -10.94
C LYS A 28 -8.07 27.68 -9.70
N ARG A 29 -7.44 27.55 -8.53
CA ARG A 29 -8.11 27.05 -7.30
C ARG A 29 -8.87 28.04 -6.40
N PRO A 30 -8.72 29.38 -6.46
CA PRO A 30 -9.34 30.26 -5.46
C PRO A 30 -10.88 30.35 -5.56
N ALA A 31 -11.45 30.16 -6.75
CA ALA A 31 -12.91 30.28 -6.98
C ALA A 31 -13.73 29.10 -6.41
N ALA A 32 -13.16 27.88 -6.40
CA ALA A 32 -13.87 26.71 -5.89
C ALA A 32 -13.93 26.70 -4.35
N MET A 33 -12.84 27.13 -3.70
CA MET A 33 -12.77 27.21 -2.24
C MET A 33 -13.70 28.29 -1.68
N THR A 34 -13.82 29.43 -2.37
CA THR A 34 -14.75 30.50 -1.99
C THR A 34 -16.22 30.10 -2.14
N ARG A 35 -16.58 29.18 -3.04
CA ARG A 35 -17.94 28.66 -3.16
C ARG A 35 -18.29 27.68 -2.04
N ALA A 36 -17.37 26.79 -1.66
CA ALA A 36 -17.58 25.84 -0.57
C ALA A 36 -17.75 26.55 0.79
N LEU A 37 -17.03 27.65 1.01
CA LEU A 37 -17.15 28.46 2.22
C LEU A 37 -18.50 29.19 2.35
N LYS A 38 -19.26 29.32 1.25
CA LYS A 38 -20.59 29.95 1.26
C LYS A 38 -21.73 28.95 1.46
N ASP A 39 -21.47 27.65 1.47
CA ASP A 39 -22.48 26.62 1.72
C ASP A 39 -22.79 26.56 3.23
N PRO A 40 -24.02 26.88 3.67
CA PRO A 40 -24.40 26.79 5.09
C PRO A 40 -24.19 25.39 5.67
N ALA A 41 -24.40 24.34 4.87
CA ALA A 41 -24.19 22.96 5.31
C ALA A 41 -22.69 22.66 5.55
N PHE A 42 -21.79 23.34 4.85
CA PHE A 42 -20.35 23.27 5.13
C PHE A 42 -20.01 23.94 6.47
N LEU A 43 -20.52 25.15 6.71
CA LEU A 43 -20.29 25.87 7.98
C LEU A 43 -20.81 25.08 9.18
N THR A 44 -22.04 24.55 9.13
CA THR A 44 -22.59 23.71 10.21
C THR A 44 -21.75 22.45 10.46
N ARG A 45 -21.16 21.85 9.40
CA ARG A 45 -20.25 20.70 9.56
C ARG A 45 -18.95 21.09 10.25
N VAL A 46 -18.40 22.26 9.90
CA VAL A 46 -17.17 22.79 10.51
C VAL A 46 -17.41 23.15 11.98
N GLU A 47 -18.51 23.81 12.31
CA GLU A 47 -18.89 24.13 13.70
C GLU A 47 -19.05 22.87 14.54
N ARG A 48 -19.78 21.86 14.03
CA ARG A 48 -19.93 20.57 14.71
C ARG A 48 -18.58 19.89 14.93
N TRP A 49 -17.71 19.93 13.92
CA TRP A 49 -16.37 19.36 14.01
C TRP A 49 -15.53 20.05 15.09
N HIS A 50 -15.59 21.38 15.18
CA HIS A 50 -14.91 22.13 16.24
C HIS A 50 -15.47 21.80 17.63
N ALA A 51 -16.79 21.77 17.79
CA ALA A 51 -17.41 21.43 19.06
C ALA A 51 -17.00 20.02 19.55
N GLU A 52 -17.07 19.02 18.67
CA GLU A 52 -16.64 17.65 18.98
C GLU A 52 -15.16 17.56 19.36
N HIS A 53 -14.31 18.37 18.72
CA HIS A 53 -12.90 18.43 19.03
C HIS A 53 -12.62 19.06 20.40
N GLU A 54 -13.28 20.17 20.74
CA GLU A 54 -13.09 20.82 22.04
C GLU A 54 -13.58 19.92 23.19
N THR A 55 -14.72 19.24 23.04
CA THR A 55 -15.16 18.24 24.02
C THR A 55 -14.11 17.13 24.20
N LEU A 56 -13.53 16.63 23.10
CA LEU A 56 -12.49 15.61 23.17
C LEU A 56 -11.22 16.14 23.85
N LYS A 57 -10.83 17.40 23.62
CA LYS A 57 -9.69 18.01 24.31
C LYS A 57 -9.90 18.05 25.81
N GLU A 58 -11.06 18.51 26.29
CA GLU A 58 -11.36 18.61 27.72
C GLU A 58 -11.24 17.25 28.42
N GLU A 59 -11.85 16.20 27.84
CA GLU A 59 -11.74 14.84 28.35
C GLU A 59 -10.28 14.35 28.40
N LEU A 60 -9.50 14.61 27.34
CA LEU A 60 -8.10 14.21 27.28
C LEU A 60 -7.23 14.97 28.26
N TYR A 61 -7.49 16.26 28.50
CA TYR A 61 -6.77 17.02 29.53
C TYR A 61 -6.98 16.41 30.92
N VAL A 62 -8.21 16.04 31.27
CA VAL A 62 -8.50 15.36 32.54
C VAL A 62 -7.76 14.03 32.62
N LEU A 63 -7.76 13.25 31.53
CA LEU A 63 -7.11 11.94 31.45
C LEU A 63 -5.58 12.02 31.64
N ILE A 64 -4.90 13.00 31.03
CA ILE A 64 -3.42 13.05 31.07
C ILE A 64 -2.86 13.81 32.27
N ARG A 65 -3.67 14.67 32.91
CA ARG A 65 -3.23 15.54 34.02
C ARG A 65 -2.44 14.81 35.12
N PRO A 66 -2.80 13.59 35.58
CA PRO A 66 -2.04 12.88 36.62
C PRO A 66 -0.61 12.48 36.20
N TYR A 67 -0.35 12.40 34.89
CA TYR A 67 0.91 11.91 34.34
C TYR A 67 1.81 13.04 33.82
N ALA A 68 1.27 14.23 33.54
CA ALA A 68 2.01 15.30 32.89
C ALA A 68 3.22 15.80 33.71
N THR A 69 3.03 15.97 35.03
CA THR A 69 4.06 16.52 35.91
C THR A 69 4.87 15.46 36.66
N THR A 70 4.49 14.19 36.56
CA THR A 70 5.11 13.11 37.32
C THR A 70 6.17 12.39 36.50
N PHE A 71 7.11 11.72 37.18
CA PHE A 71 8.05 10.79 36.55
C PHE A 71 7.47 9.36 36.46
N ARG A 72 6.15 9.21 36.56
CA ARG A 72 5.50 7.91 36.38
C ARG A 72 5.23 7.70 34.90
N GLN A 73 5.48 6.48 34.42
CA GLN A 73 5.18 6.14 33.04
C GLN A 73 3.67 6.25 32.79
N PRO A 74 3.23 7.03 31.78
CA PRO A 74 1.82 7.08 31.42
C PRO A 74 1.37 5.72 30.86
N PRO A 75 0.15 5.22 31.20
CA PRO A 75 -0.36 3.92 30.76
C PRO A 75 -0.91 3.96 29.32
N PHE A 76 -0.25 4.72 28.45
CA PHE A 76 -0.65 4.96 27.07
C PHE A 76 0.35 4.31 26.13
N THR A 77 -0.16 3.67 25.08
CA THR A 77 0.66 3.20 23.97
C THR A 77 1.18 4.39 23.14
N ALA A 78 2.27 4.19 22.40
CA ALA A 78 2.80 5.24 21.51
C ALA A 78 1.77 5.77 20.50
N GLY A 79 0.87 4.91 19.99
CA GLY A 79 -0.22 5.33 19.11
C GLY A 79 -1.24 6.24 19.81
N GLU A 80 -1.62 5.90 21.04
CA GLU A 80 -2.51 6.72 21.86
C GLU A 80 -1.85 8.08 22.17
N LEU A 81 -0.55 8.09 22.54
CA LEU A 81 0.21 9.33 22.75
C LEU A 81 0.25 10.24 21.51
N ILE A 82 0.45 9.66 20.32
CA ILE A 82 0.41 10.41 19.05
C ILE A 82 -0.96 11.05 18.85
N ILE A 83 -2.05 10.31 19.04
CA ILE A 83 -3.40 10.85 18.84
C ILE A 83 -3.73 11.92 19.88
N ILE A 84 -3.37 11.71 21.15
CA ILE A 84 -3.51 12.72 22.21
C ILE A 84 -2.77 14.01 21.83
N ALA A 85 -1.51 13.90 21.40
CA ALA A 85 -0.70 15.03 20.97
C ALA A 85 -1.28 15.79 19.77
N MET A 86 -1.97 15.09 18.86
CA MET A 86 -2.64 15.70 17.72
C MET A 86 -3.91 16.45 18.13
N VAL A 87 -4.75 15.84 18.97
CA VAL A 87 -6.02 16.45 19.42
C VAL A 87 -5.77 17.65 20.32
N LEU A 88 -4.83 17.55 21.26
CA LEU A 88 -4.49 18.66 22.16
C LEU A 88 -3.67 19.77 21.48
N GLY A 89 -3.34 19.63 20.20
CA GLY A 89 -2.68 20.67 19.41
C GLY A 89 -3.66 21.68 18.78
N ASP A 90 -3.10 22.72 18.17
CA ASP A 90 -3.86 23.84 17.56
C ASP A 90 -4.49 23.51 16.19
N HIS A 91 -4.96 22.27 15.98
CA HIS A 91 -5.53 21.75 14.72
C HIS A 91 -4.60 21.77 13.49
N ARG A 92 -3.39 22.30 13.62
CA ARG A 92 -2.43 22.36 12.51
C ARG A 92 -1.87 20.96 12.23
N PRO A 93 -1.66 20.59 10.95
CA PRO A 93 -0.90 19.41 10.61
C PRO A 93 0.48 19.46 11.28
N ARG A 94 0.90 18.36 11.91
CA ARG A 94 2.15 18.28 12.66
C ARG A 94 3.08 17.23 12.07
N SER A 95 4.38 17.51 12.12
CA SER A 95 5.39 16.51 11.77
C SER A 95 5.61 15.51 12.90
N GLN A 96 6.26 14.38 12.61
CA GLN A 96 6.64 13.42 13.66
C GLN A 96 7.52 14.06 14.74
N GLY A 97 8.42 14.97 14.34
CA GLY A 97 9.28 15.71 15.26
C GLY A 97 8.50 16.63 16.20
N ASP A 98 7.50 17.34 15.67
CA ASP A 98 6.65 18.22 16.49
C ASP A 98 5.82 17.42 17.50
N LEU A 99 5.29 16.27 17.08
CA LEU A 99 4.52 15.37 17.93
C LEU A 99 5.38 14.75 19.03
N LEU A 100 6.61 14.33 18.69
CA LEU A 100 7.54 13.79 19.66
C LEU A 100 7.97 14.86 20.68
N SER A 101 8.29 16.07 20.21
CA SER A 101 8.63 17.20 21.06
C SER A 101 7.47 17.53 22.01
N TRP A 102 6.24 17.55 21.51
CA TRP A 102 5.06 17.74 22.35
C TRP A 102 4.96 16.67 23.44
N ILE A 103 5.10 15.37 23.09
CA ILE A 103 5.03 14.27 24.06
C ILE A 103 6.10 14.41 25.16
N MET A 104 7.34 14.71 24.80
CA MET A 104 8.43 14.86 25.76
C MET A 104 8.24 16.08 26.66
N ASN A 105 7.70 17.18 26.13
CA ASN A 105 7.40 18.39 26.91
C ASN A 105 6.18 18.20 27.83
N THR A 106 5.23 17.35 27.44
CA THR A 106 4.01 17.09 28.23
C THR A 106 4.22 16.02 29.30
N PHE A 107 5.00 14.97 29.03
CA PHE A 107 5.19 13.84 29.95
C PHE A 107 6.65 13.75 30.40
N ARG A 108 6.95 14.26 31.61
CA ARG A 108 8.32 14.32 32.17
C ARG A 108 9.02 12.97 32.24
N PHE A 109 8.28 11.88 32.33
CA PHE A 109 8.83 10.52 32.28
C PHE A 109 9.73 10.31 31.05
N PHE A 110 9.25 10.62 29.84
CA PHE A 110 10.02 10.37 28.61
C PHE A 110 11.21 11.32 28.46
N SER A 111 11.08 12.58 28.86
CA SER A 111 12.22 13.51 28.87
C SER A 111 13.30 13.06 29.86
N ASN A 112 12.90 12.55 31.03
CA ASN A 112 13.84 12.05 32.03
C ASN A 112 14.53 10.77 31.55
N GLU A 113 13.78 9.82 31.00
CA GLU A 113 14.34 8.58 30.41
C GLU A 113 15.39 8.91 29.33
N LEU A 114 15.11 9.91 28.49
CA LEU A 114 16.04 10.41 27.47
C LEU A 114 17.32 10.99 28.10
N ILE A 115 17.18 11.85 29.11
CA ILE A 115 18.33 12.47 29.80
C ILE A 115 19.17 11.43 30.53
N THR A 116 18.54 10.50 31.26
CA THR A 116 19.23 9.42 31.98
C THR A 116 20.01 8.55 31.01
N LYS A 117 19.38 8.11 29.91
CA LYS A 117 20.05 7.30 28.88
C LYS A 117 21.21 8.05 28.22
N TRP A 118 21.01 9.33 27.90
CA TRP A 118 22.08 10.16 27.36
C TRP A 118 23.25 10.30 28.34
N ALA A 119 22.97 10.53 29.63
CA ALA A 119 23.98 10.64 30.67
C ALA A 119 24.73 9.31 30.87
N ASP A 120 24.03 8.18 30.89
CA ASP A 120 24.63 6.85 31.00
C ASP A 120 25.56 6.57 29.81
N ASP A 121 25.13 6.88 28.58
CA ASP A 121 25.94 6.72 27.37
C ASP A 121 27.19 7.63 27.41
N HIS A 122 27.05 8.90 27.85
CA HIS A 122 28.17 9.85 27.92
C HIS A 122 29.16 9.54 29.05
N LEU A 123 28.67 9.04 30.19
CA LEU A 123 29.51 8.72 31.35
C LEU A 123 30.21 7.37 31.19
N SER A 124 29.57 6.41 30.52
CA SER A 124 30.11 5.05 30.36
C SER A 124 31.15 4.95 29.25
N ASP A 125 31.10 5.81 28.23
CA ASP A 125 32.02 5.73 27.09
C ASP A 125 32.82 7.02 26.88
N ARG A 126 33.97 7.12 27.58
CA ARG A 126 34.94 8.22 27.41
C ARG A 126 35.56 8.30 25.99
N ARG A 127 35.30 7.36 25.08
CA ARG A 127 35.99 7.26 23.78
C ARG A 127 35.13 7.61 22.57
N LEU A 128 33.83 7.87 22.71
CA LEU A 128 32.94 8.11 21.57
C LEU A 128 32.37 9.53 21.52
N PHE A 129 33.25 10.53 21.36
CA PHE A 129 32.86 11.93 21.09
C PHE A 129 32.20 12.15 19.70
N TYR A 130 32.13 11.12 18.84
CA TYR A 130 31.69 11.27 17.45
C TYR A 130 30.55 10.36 17.01
N THR A 131 30.11 9.42 17.84
CA THR A 131 28.88 8.67 17.59
C THR A 131 27.87 9.09 18.64
N CYS A 132 27.20 10.22 18.41
CA CYS A 132 25.84 10.38 18.92
C CYS A 132 25.04 9.23 18.30
N ASN A 133 25.08 8.06 18.92
CA ASN A 133 24.20 6.96 18.60
C ASN A 133 22.80 7.55 18.76
N GLU A 134 22.12 7.76 17.63
CA GLU A 134 20.76 8.28 17.59
C GLU A 134 19.99 7.57 18.68
N ILE A 135 19.53 8.32 19.68
CA ILE A 135 18.85 7.72 20.82
C ILE A 135 17.63 7.02 20.23
N LYS A 136 17.74 5.70 20.17
CA LYS A 136 16.80 4.87 19.43
C LYS A 136 15.48 4.93 20.18
N ASP A 137 14.58 5.77 19.69
CA ASP A 137 13.17 5.83 20.06
C ASP A 137 12.91 6.29 21.52
N PRO A 138 13.02 7.60 21.83
CA PRO A 138 12.77 8.15 23.19
C PRO A 138 11.37 7.86 23.74
N VAL A 139 10.41 7.55 22.86
CA VAL A 139 9.09 7.04 23.24
C VAL A 139 8.98 5.64 22.61
N PRO A 140 9.06 4.55 23.40
CA PRO A 140 9.15 3.21 22.85
C PRO A 140 8.03 2.87 21.86
N GLY A 141 8.42 2.57 20.62
CA GLY A 141 7.52 2.23 19.52
C GLY A 141 6.92 3.43 18.78
N PHE A 142 7.40 4.66 18.99
CA PHE A 142 6.84 5.86 18.37
C PHE A 142 6.93 5.82 16.85
N ALA A 143 8.12 5.60 16.29
CA ALA A 143 8.29 5.48 14.84
C ALA A 143 7.44 4.34 14.25
N LYS A 144 7.37 3.19 14.97
CA LYS A 144 6.56 2.03 14.55
C LYS A 144 5.06 2.32 14.60
N ALA A 145 4.59 3.21 15.48
CA ALA A 145 3.18 3.55 15.59
C ALA A 145 2.67 4.29 14.33
N PHE A 146 3.50 5.13 13.69
CA PHE A 146 3.17 5.74 12.39
C PHE A 146 2.99 4.72 11.27
N LEU A 147 3.54 3.51 11.43
CA LEU A 147 3.37 2.43 10.46
C LEU A 147 2.11 1.60 10.72
N LYS A 148 1.39 1.81 11.82
CA LYS A 148 0.17 1.04 12.11
C LYS A 148 -1.00 1.55 11.28
N TYR A 149 -1.67 0.65 10.59
CA TYR A 149 -2.84 0.96 9.77
C TYR A 149 -3.98 1.62 10.55
N ASP A 150 -4.29 1.07 11.74
CA ASP A 150 -5.46 1.50 12.53
C ASP A 150 -5.29 2.87 13.21
N LEU A 151 -4.12 3.51 13.09
CA LEU A 151 -3.89 4.83 13.66
C LEU A 151 -4.69 5.86 12.83
N PRO A 152 -5.58 6.68 13.41
CA PRO A 152 -6.50 7.54 12.64
C PRO A 152 -5.85 8.85 12.13
N ILE A 153 -4.67 8.78 11.53
CA ILE A 153 -3.95 9.94 10.96
C ILE A 153 -3.89 9.87 9.43
N LYS A 154 -3.94 11.04 8.80
CA LYS A 154 -3.84 11.25 7.35
C LYS A 154 -2.62 12.10 7.04
N LEU A 155 -1.89 11.75 5.99
CA LEU A 155 -0.79 12.57 5.46
C LEU A 155 -1.38 13.78 4.72
N VAL A 156 -1.07 14.99 5.18
CA VAL A 156 -1.59 16.25 4.59
C VAL A 156 -0.60 16.81 3.58
N SER A 157 0.69 16.82 3.93
CA SER A 157 1.75 17.26 3.04
C SER A 157 2.99 16.39 3.21
N SER A 158 3.63 16.02 2.09
CA SER A 158 4.98 15.48 2.10
C SER A 158 5.92 16.51 1.49
N ASN A 159 6.86 17.03 2.29
CA ASN A 159 7.86 17.94 1.79
C ASN A 159 9.15 17.17 1.46
N LEU A 160 9.40 16.97 0.16
CA LEU A 160 10.55 16.20 -0.31
C LEU A 160 11.89 16.86 0.06
N SER A 161 11.96 18.20 0.11
CA SER A 161 13.20 18.93 0.36
C SER A 161 13.57 18.95 1.84
N THR A 162 12.61 19.13 2.74
CA THR A 162 12.85 19.14 4.18
C THR A 162 12.74 17.76 4.83
N GLN A 163 12.26 16.76 4.08
CA GLN A 163 11.95 15.43 4.58
C GLN A 163 10.94 15.42 5.74
N ARG A 164 10.07 16.44 5.81
CA ARG A 164 9.04 16.55 6.84
C ARG A 164 7.67 16.23 6.25
N ASP A 165 7.17 15.07 6.61
CA ASP A 165 5.77 14.70 6.42
C ASP A 165 4.94 15.34 7.55
N THR A 166 3.80 15.95 7.20
CA THR A 166 2.84 16.48 8.18
C THR A 166 1.55 15.69 8.16
N TYR A 167 1.00 15.48 9.34
CA TYR A 167 -0.18 14.64 9.54
C TYR A 167 -1.29 15.42 10.22
N ALA A 168 -2.53 15.09 9.88
CA ALA A 168 -3.72 15.53 10.60
C ALA A 168 -4.57 14.32 11.00
N ALA A 169 -5.44 14.51 11.98
CA ALA A 169 -6.33 13.46 12.46
C ALA A 169 -7.77 13.97 12.51
N ASP A 170 -8.72 13.10 12.22
CA ASP A 170 -10.14 13.41 12.36
C ASP A 170 -10.58 13.19 13.82
N PRO A 171 -11.23 14.15 14.51
CA PRO A 171 -11.57 14.05 15.92
C PRO A 171 -12.46 12.85 16.23
N ARG A 172 -13.39 12.47 15.35
CA ARG A 172 -14.29 11.31 15.56
C ARG A 172 -13.52 10.01 15.47
N ALA A 173 -12.62 9.92 14.48
CA ALA A 173 -11.72 8.78 14.34
C ALA A 173 -10.76 8.67 15.55
N CYS A 174 -10.26 9.80 16.05
CA CYS A 174 -9.45 9.87 17.27
C CYS A 174 -10.22 9.37 18.49
N ARG A 175 -11.44 9.85 18.71
CA ARG A 175 -12.30 9.40 19.81
C ARG A 175 -12.55 7.89 19.74
N THR A 176 -12.84 7.38 18.55
CA THR A 176 -13.06 5.94 18.34
C THR A 176 -11.81 5.13 18.65
N TYR A 177 -10.63 5.60 18.24
CA TYR A 177 -9.35 4.96 18.53
C TYR A 177 -9.03 4.97 20.04
N LEU A 178 -9.33 6.09 20.71
CA LEU A 178 -9.10 6.29 22.15
C LEU A 178 -10.24 5.75 23.03
N ARG A 179 -11.21 5.03 22.45
CA ARG A 179 -12.40 4.53 23.17
C ARG A 179 -12.06 3.80 24.47
N ARG A 180 -10.99 2.99 24.48
CA ARG A 180 -10.55 2.26 25.68
C ARG A 180 -10.20 3.17 26.86
N LEU A 181 -9.76 4.40 26.59
CA LEU A 181 -9.34 5.37 27.60
C LEU A 181 -10.49 6.30 28.02
N LEU A 182 -11.43 6.57 27.10
CA LEU A 182 -12.48 7.57 27.27
C LEU A 182 -13.82 6.98 27.72
N GLU A 183 -14.14 5.76 27.29
CA GLU A 183 -15.39 5.09 27.65
C GLU A 183 -15.14 4.06 28.76
N PRO A 184 -16.07 3.89 29.72
CA PRO A 184 -15.99 2.80 30.67
C PRO A 184 -16.03 1.45 29.93
N LEU A 185 -15.47 0.43 30.55
CA LEU A 185 -15.50 -0.92 29.98
C LEU A 185 -16.96 -1.35 29.79
N ARG A 186 -17.32 -1.70 28.55
CA ARG A 186 -18.69 -2.15 28.25
C ARG A 186 -18.90 -3.53 28.87
N HIS A 187 -19.86 -3.65 29.77
CA HIS A 187 -20.15 -4.91 30.46
C HIS A 187 -21.07 -5.86 29.66
N ASN A 188 -21.73 -5.37 28.61
CA ASN A 188 -22.67 -6.16 27.82
C ASN A 188 -22.03 -6.70 26.53
N THR A 189 -22.32 -7.96 26.21
CA THR A 189 -21.95 -8.56 24.93
C THR A 189 -22.87 -8.05 23.83
N PHE A 190 -22.28 -7.55 22.74
CA PHE A 190 -23.04 -7.14 21.57
C PHE A 190 -23.48 -8.39 20.79
N ARG A 191 -24.79 -8.61 20.65
CA ARG A 191 -25.36 -9.76 19.93
C ARG A 191 -25.26 -9.53 18.43
N PHE A 192 -24.05 -9.65 17.89
CA PHE A 192 -23.73 -9.32 16.49
C PHE A 192 -24.58 -10.11 15.47
N LEU A 193 -24.94 -11.36 15.78
CA LEU A 193 -25.77 -12.19 14.89
C LEU A 193 -27.27 -11.84 14.92
N ASP A 194 -27.72 -11.03 15.88
CA ASP A 194 -29.10 -10.55 15.93
C ASP A 194 -29.31 -9.38 14.94
N LEU A 195 -28.24 -8.80 14.39
CA LEU A 195 -28.32 -7.85 13.29
C LEU A 195 -28.84 -8.53 12.02
N SER A 196 -29.49 -7.78 11.12
CA SER A 196 -29.84 -8.30 9.79
C SER A 196 -28.59 -8.61 8.96
N SER A 197 -28.71 -9.48 7.95
CA SER A 197 -27.62 -9.84 7.04
C SER A 197 -26.98 -8.63 6.38
N GLU A 198 -27.78 -7.64 6.02
CA GLU A 198 -27.35 -6.42 5.33
C GLU A 198 -26.45 -5.60 6.24
N LEU A 199 -26.84 -5.42 7.51
CA LEU A 199 -26.04 -4.71 8.49
C LEU A 199 -24.74 -5.45 8.83
N ARG A 200 -24.78 -6.78 8.92
CA ARG A 200 -23.56 -7.58 9.12
C ARG A 200 -22.59 -7.42 7.94
N ASN A 201 -23.10 -7.47 6.71
CA ASN A 201 -22.29 -7.25 5.51
C ASN A 201 -21.64 -5.87 5.48
N ILE A 202 -22.37 -4.81 5.84
CA ILE A 202 -21.78 -3.46 5.97
C ILE A 202 -20.65 -3.46 7.01
N VAL A 203 -20.84 -4.14 8.16
CA VAL A 203 -19.76 -4.25 9.15
C VAL A 203 -18.57 -5.04 8.62
N TYR A 204 -18.79 -6.12 7.86
CA TYR A 204 -17.71 -6.86 7.23
C TYR A 204 -16.96 -6.02 6.20
N GLU A 205 -17.66 -5.24 5.38
CA GLU A 205 -17.05 -4.31 4.43
C GLU A 205 -16.21 -3.27 5.18
N MET A 206 -16.72 -2.68 6.26
CA MET A 206 -15.94 -1.74 7.08
C MET A 206 -14.71 -2.40 7.73
N ALA A 207 -14.83 -3.65 8.17
CA ALA A 207 -13.75 -4.39 8.81
C ALA A 207 -12.68 -4.90 7.83
N PHE A 208 -13.09 -5.17 6.59
CA PHE A 208 -12.24 -5.78 5.56
C PHE A 208 -11.90 -4.85 4.41
N SER A 209 -12.38 -3.60 4.38
CA SER A 209 -11.97 -2.61 3.38
C SER A 209 -10.58 -2.12 3.69
N TYR A 210 -9.65 -2.46 2.80
CA TYR A 210 -8.29 -1.94 2.82
C TYR A 210 -8.09 -0.92 1.69
N PRO A 211 -7.04 -0.09 1.79
CA PRO A 211 -6.79 0.99 0.86
C PRO A 211 -6.69 0.49 -0.58
N LYS A 212 -7.17 1.31 -1.53
CA LYS A 212 -7.19 0.96 -2.95
C LYS A 212 -5.82 0.62 -3.54
N SER A 213 -4.73 1.07 -2.92
CA SER A 213 -3.35 0.65 -3.25
C SER A 213 -3.11 -0.85 -3.11
N GLY A 214 -4.02 -1.55 -2.42
CA GLY A 214 -3.97 -2.99 -2.24
C GLY A 214 -3.22 -3.44 -1.00
N ILE A 215 -3.24 -4.75 -0.81
CA ILE A 215 -2.63 -5.49 0.28
C ILE A 215 -1.43 -6.24 -0.29
N ARG A 216 -0.22 -5.78 0.02
CA ARG A 216 1.01 -6.49 -0.30
C ARG A 216 1.24 -7.62 0.68
N ILE A 217 1.41 -8.82 0.13
CA ILE A 217 1.76 -10.01 0.91
C ILE A 217 3.28 -10.09 0.99
N THR A 218 3.83 -10.02 2.20
CA THR A 218 5.26 -10.19 2.42
C THR A 218 5.56 -11.59 2.93
N THR A 219 6.69 -12.14 2.51
CA THR A 219 7.14 -13.47 2.90
C THR A 219 8.59 -13.45 3.36
N ASN A 220 8.96 -14.44 4.19
CA ASN A 220 10.36 -14.72 4.47
C ASN A 220 11.03 -15.50 3.32
N SER A 221 12.33 -15.78 3.47
CA SER A 221 13.12 -16.60 2.53
C SER A 221 12.58 -18.02 2.31
N ARG A 222 11.72 -18.52 3.21
CA ARG A 222 11.04 -19.82 3.10
C ARG A 222 9.64 -19.71 2.50
N ASN A 223 9.29 -18.58 1.89
CA ASN A 223 7.96 -18.29 1.34
C ASN A 223 6.80 -18.41 2.36
N LYS A 224 7.09 -18.29 3.66
CA LYS A 224 6.04 -18.17 4.68
C LYS A 224 5.60 -16.72 4.74
N ILE A 225 4.29 -16.49 4.71
CA ILE A 225 3.69 -15.16 4.88
C ILE A 225 4.08 -14.65 6.27
N THR A 226 4.76 -13.50 6.31
CA THR A 226 5.25 -12.89 7.55
C THR A 226 4.37 -11.74 8.00
N SER A 227 3.90 -10.94 7.06
CA SER A 227 3.03 -9.80 7.34
C SER A 227 2.23 -9.39 6.11
N LEU A 228 1.26 -8.52 6.36
CA LEU A 228 0.50 -7.82 5.34
C LEU A 228 0.83 -6.34 5.41
N GLN A 229 0.99 -5.72 4.26
CA GLN A 229 1.40 -4.33 4.13
C GLN A 229 0.50 -3.58 3.16
N THR A 230 0.36 -2.27 3.36
CA THR A 230 -0.29 -1.35 2.44
C THR A 230 0.57 -0.08 2.29
N GLN A 231 0.50 0.64 1.16
CA GLN A 231 1.32 1.85 0.97
C GLN A 231 0.69 3.10 1.56
N HIS A 232 -0.63 3.18 1.42
CA HIS A 232 -1.38 4.36 1.76
C HIS A 232 -2.43 4.02 2.80
N ARG A 233 -2.87 5.03 3.54
CA ARG A 233 -4.11 4.97 4.30
C ARG A 233 -5.20 5.52 3.39
N GLU A 234 -6.44 5.09 3.60
CA GLU A 234 -7.56 5.68 2.87
C GLU A 234 -7.55 7.21 3.04
N GLY A 235 -7.65 7.94 1.94
CA GLY A 235 -7.67 9.41 1.92
C GLY A 235 -6.34 10.11 1.65
N ILE A 236 -5.23 9.39 1.49
CA ILE A 236 -3.95 9.97 1.02
C ILE A 236 -3.91 9.84 -0.51
N SER A 237 -4.28 10.92 -1.21
CA SER A 237 -4.18 11.09 -2.68
C SER A 237 -4.60 9.89 -3.53
N SER A 238 -5.91 9.79 -3.74
CA SER A 238 -6.66 8.77 -4.50
C SER A 238 -6.43 8.76 -6.02
N GLY A 239 -5.18 8.83 -6.47
CA GLY A 239 -4.81 8.71 -7.89
C GLY A 239 -3.60 7.82 -8.18
N GLY A 240 -2.95 7.27 -7.15
CA GLY A 240 -1.84 6.34 -7.34
C GLY A 240 -2.35 5.03 -7.96
N SER A 241 -1.88 4.69 -9.16
CA SER A 241 -2.06 3.34 -9.72
C SER A 241 -1.50 2.32 -8.74
N VAL A 242 -2.24 1.22 -8.53
CA VAL A 242 -1.81 0.04 -7.74
C VAL A 242 -0.42 -0.45 -8.16
N MET A 243 -0.05 -0.17 -9.41
CA MET A 243 1.18 -0.63 -10.05
C MET A 243 2.40 0.20 -9.69
N LYS A 244 2.23 1.42 -9.18
CA LYS A 244 3.32 2.28 -8.69
C LYS A 244 3.57 2.01 -7.21
N TRP A 245 3.95 0.77 -6.87
CA TRP A 245 4.33 0.44 -5.50
C TRP A 245 5.71 1.03 -5.15
N GLU A 246 5.81 2.34 -5.00
CA GLU A 246 7.02 3.00 -4.52
C GLU A 246 7.16 2.84 -3.01
N PRO A 247 8.37 2.51 -2.49
CA PRO A 247 8.62 2.64 -1.06
C PRO A 247 8.36 4.10 -0.69
N THR A 248 7.29 4.36 0.04
CA THR A 248 7.09 5.67 0.67
C THR A 248 8.26 5.88 1.64
N ARG A 249 8.65 7.15 1.87
CA ARG A 249 9.74 7.47 2.81
C ARG A 249 9.46 6.93 4.22
N SER A 250 8.17 6.94 4.61
CA SER A 250 7.71 6.36 5.86
C SER A 250 7.83 4.83 5.91
N GLY A 251 8.12 4.16 4.80
CA GLY A 251 7.99 2.71 4.68
C GLY A 251 6.52 2.27 4.59
N PRO A 252 6.32 0.97 4.30
CA PRO A 252 4.99 0.40 4.16
C PRO A 252 4.23 0.44 5.49
N ILE A 253 2.95 0.82 5.42
CA ILE A 253 2.03 0.72 6.54
C ILE A 253 1.79 -0.77 6.79
N THR A 254 2.06 -1.19 8.02
CA THR A 254 1.86 -2.56 8.47
C THR A 254 0.42 -2.74 8.91
N LEU A 255 -0.26 -3.69 8.27
CA LEU A 255 -1.58 -4.14 8.66
C LEU A 255 -1.46 -5.03 9.91
N PRO A 256 -2.55 -5.21 10.68
CA PRO A 256 -2.56 -6.20 11.75
C PRO A 256 -2.16 -7.60 11.23
N PRO A 257 -1.60 -8.47 12.09
CA PRO A 257 -1.25 -9.83 11.67
C PRO A 257 -2.45 -10.53 11.02
N MET A 258 -2.19 -11.34 9.98
CA MET A 258 -3.25 -12.06 9.26
C MET A 258 -4.12 -12.90 10.19
N SER A 259 -3.55 -13.50 11.24
CA SER A 259 -4.31 -14.24 12.25
C SER A 259 -5.35 -13.38 12.97
N ARG A 260 -5.04 -12.09 13.18
CA ARG A 260 -5.96 -11.12 13.78
C ARG A 260 -6.98 -10.59 12.78
N ILE A 261 -6.60 -10.40 11.52
CA ILE A 261 -7.54 -9.99 10.45
C ILE A 261 -8.55 -11.12 10.19
N LEU A 262 -8.07 -12.34 9.98
CA LEU A 262 -8.88 -13.52 9.69
C LEU A 262 -9.52 -14.16 10.94
N SER A 263 -9.27 -13.62 12.15
CA SER A 263 -9.90 -14.14 13.37
C SER A 263 -11.41 -14.06 13.27
N LEU A 264 -11.94 -12.98 12.68
CA LEU A 264 -13.37 -12.79 12.45
C LEU A 264 -13.94 -13.91 11.56
N LEU A 265 -13.21 -14.30 10.50
CA LEU A 265 -13.60 -15.40 9.63
C LEU A 265 -13.57 -16.76 10.34
N SER A 266 -12.88 -16.86 11.48
CA SER A 266 -12.72 -18.10 12.25
C SER A 266 -13.72 -18.24 13.40
N VAL A 267 -14.58 -17.24 13.64
CA VAL A 267 -15.49 -17.22 14.80
C VAL A 267 -16.58 -18.29 14.69
N ASN A 268 -17.32 -18.32 13.58
CA ASN A 268 -18.34 -19.34 13.32
C ASN A 268 -18.57 -19.53 11.81
N ARG A 269 -19.34 -20.56 11.45
CA ARG A 269 -19.61 -20.93 10.04
C ARG A 269 -20.39 -19.85 9.28
N GLN A 270 -21.35 -19.18 9.93
CA GLN A 270 -22.17 -18.15 9.30
C GLN A 270 -21.35 -16.91 8.95
N ILE A 271 -20.60 -16.38 9.91
CA ILE A 271 -19.67 -15.26 9.72
C ILE A 271 -18.63 -15.62 8.66
N ASN A 272 -18.11 -16.85 8.68
CA ASN A 272 -17.19 -17.31 7.64
C ASN A 272 -17.83 -17.25 6.25
N ALA A 273 -19.05 -17.78 6.08
CA ALA A 273 -19.74 -17.83 4.80
C ALA A 273 -20.09 -16.43 4.26
N GLU A 274 -20.54 -15.53 5.14
CA GLU A 274 -20.92 -14.15 4.77
C GLU A 274 -19.69 -13.28 4.47
N ALA A 275 -18.68 -13.34 5.33
CA ALA A 275 -17.59 -12.36 5.29
C ALA A 275 -16.38 -12.77 4.43
N THR A 276 -16.19 -14.08 4.20
CA THR A 276 -15.13 -14.58 3.30
C THR A 276 -15.22 -13.99 1.89
N PRO A 277 -16.36 -14.03 1.17
CA PRO A 277 -16.44 -13.46 -0.16
C PRO A 277 -16.18 -11.96 -0.16
N ILE A 278 -16.64 -11.22 0.86
CA ILE A 278 -16.40 -9.78 1.01
C ILE A 278 -14.89 -9.51 1.08
N PHE A 279 -14.18 -10.15 2.01
CA PHE A 279 -12.73 -9.94 2.18
C PHE A 279 -11.92 -10.20 0.90
N TYR A 280 -12.20 -11.29 0.18
CA TYR A 280 -11.43 -11.64 -1.01
C TYR A 280 -11.82 -10.86 -2.27
N ASN A 281 -13.05 -10.34 -2.33
CA ASN A 281 -13.57 -9.63 -3.51
C ASN A 281 -13.19 -8.13 -3.50
N ILE A 282 -13.39 -7.44 -2.37
CA ILE A 282 -13.25 -5.98 -2.33
C ILE A 282 -11.78 -5.52 -2.37
N ASN A 283 -10.86 -6.39 -1.94
CA ASN A 283 -9.46 -6.03 -1.76
C ASN A 283 -8.59 -6.43 -2.95
N THR A 284 -7.74 -5.52 -3.39
CA THR A 284 -6.68 -5.84 -4.36
C THR A 284 -5.50 -6.49 -3.64
N PHE A 285 -5.18 -7.75 -3.97
CA PHE A 285 -4.02 -8.43 -3.40
C PHE A 285 -2.80 -8.27 -4.30
N LEU A 286 -1.71 -7.71 -3.74
CA LEU A 286 -0.43 -7.55 -4.43
C LEU A 286 0.53 -8.68 -4.05
N PHE A 287 0.92 -9.48 -5.03
CA PHE A 287 1.91 -10.53 -4.88
C PHE A 287 3.26 -10.08 -5.43
N PRO A 288 4.35 -10.15 -4.65
CA PRO A 288 5.68 -9.75 -5.12
C PRO A 288 6.31 -10.73 -6.11
N ASN A 289 5.69 -11.88 -6.34
CA ASN A 289 6.07 -12.82 -7.39
C ASN A 289 4.95 -13.85 -7.64
N PRO A 290 4.93 -14.49 -8.83
CA PRO A 290 3.96 -15.54 -9.18
C PRO A 290 3.97 -16.79 -8.28
N ARG A 291 5.11 -17.12 -7.66
CA ARG A 291 5.22 -18.33 -6.82
C ARG A 291 4.29 -18.28 -5.62
N LEU A 292 4.16 -17.11 -5.02
CA LEU A 292 3.30 -16.93 -3.85
C LEU A 292 1.82 -17.06 -4.21
N PHE A 293 1.42 -16.57 -5.38
CA PHE A 293 0.05 -16.74 -5.86
C PHE A 293 -0.27 -18.22 -6.11
N LEU A 294 0.63 -18.96 -6.77
CA LEU A 294 0.50 -20.40 -6.96
C LEU A 294 0.49 -21.18 -5.64
N ALA A 295 1.33 -20.80 -4.68
CA ALA A 295 1.34 -21.42 -3.36
C ALA A 295 0.01 -21.16 -2.61
N LEU A 296 -0.57 -19.98 -2.79
CA LEU A 296 -1.86 -19.62 -2.21
C LEU A 296 -3.00 -20.41 -2.86
N SER A 297 -3.01 -20.53 -4.20
CA SER A 297 -4.06 -21.29 -4.92
C SER A 297 -4.10 -22.75 -4.50
N ASN A 298 -2.94 -23.34 -4.17
CA ASN A 298 -2.86 -24.72 -3.70
C ASN A 298 -3.25 -24.90 -2.23
N ARG A 299 -3.26 -23.82 -1.43
CA ARG A 299 -3.57 -23.86 0.00
C ARG A 299 -5.00 -23.42 0.31
N LEU A 300 -5.58 -22.57 -0.52
CA LEU A 300 -6.96 -22.13 -0.36
C LEU A 300 -7.92 -23.16 -0.96
N ALA A 301 -9.05 -23.38 -0.28
CA ALA A 301 -10.15 -24.11 -0.87
C ALA A 301 -10.64 -23.40 -2.15
N THR A 302 -11.02 -24.17 -3.18
CA THR A 302 -11.40 -23.66 -4.51
C THR A 302 -12.45 -22.56 -4.45
N ASN A 303 -13.43 -22.70 -3.54
CA ASN A 303 -14.47 -21.69 -3.35
C ASN A 303 -13.90 -20.34 -2.88
N ARG A 304 -12.97 -20.34 -1.91
CA ARG A 304 -12.31 -19.12 -1.41
C ARG A 304 -11.40 -18.50 -2.46
N PHE A 305 -10.61 -19.32 -3.13
CA PHE A 305 -9.73 -18.84 -4.21
C PHE A 305 -10.54 -18.15 -5.31
N SER A 306 -11.71 -18.71 -5.65
CA SER A 306 -12.60 -18.15 -6.66
C SER A 306 -13.23 -16.80 -6.30
N ASN A 307 -13.13 -16.36 -5.04
CA ASN A 307 -13.57 -15.03 -4.60
C ASN A 307 -12.49 -13.96 -4.79
N ILE A 308 -11.24 -14.33 -5.11
CA ILE A 308 -10.19 -13.36 -5.43
C ILE A 308 -10.47 -12.76 -6.80
N SER A 309 -11.09 -11.59 -6.84
CA SER A 309 -11.43 -10.91 -8.08
C SER A 309 -10.47 -9.76 -8.43
N ARG A 310 -9.65 -9.31 -7.49
CA ARG A 310 -8.73 -8.18 -7.68
C ARG A 310 -7.30 -8.58 -7.35
N LEU A 311 -6.46 -8.65 -8.39
CA LEU A 311 -5.10 -9.17 -8.30
C LEU A 311 -4.11 -8.19 -8.90
N ALA A 312 -2.99 -7.97 -8.22
CA ALA A 312 -1.84 -7.25 -8.75
C ALA A 312 -0.57 -8.08 -8.53
N LEU A 313 0.37 -8.04 -9.47
CA LEU A 313 1.66 -8.70 -9.32
C LEU A 313 2.81 -7.82 -9.77
N ASP A 314 3.92 -7.96 -9.06
CA ASP A 314 5.24 -7.49 -9.49
C ASP A 314 6.04 -8.70 -9.97
N ILE A 315 6.51 -8.67 -11.21
CA ILE A 315 7.13 -9.82 -11.87
C ILE A 315 8.53 -9.46 -12.34
N ASN A 316 9.51 -10.12 -11.74
CA ASN A 316 10.90 -10.05 -12.17
C ASN A 316 11.26 -11.33 -12.93
N ALA A 317 11.40 -11.23 -14.25
CA ALA A 317 11.63 -12.40 -15.10
C ALA A 317 12.85 -13.23 -14.65
N LYS A 318 13.90 -12.59 -14.12
CA LYS A 318 15.13 -13.29 -13.69
C LYS A 318 14.88 -14.25 -12.53
N THR A 319 13.98 -13.91 -11.61
CA THR A 319 13.69 -14.73 -10.43
C THR A 319 12.48 -15.62 -10.62
N ASP A 320 11.55 -15.20 -11.47
CA ASP A 320 10.18 -15.73 -11.49
C ASP A 320 9.85 -16.59 -12.70
N PHE A 321 10.72 -16.66 -13.72
CA PHE A 321 10.45 -17.37 -14.98
C PHE A 321 9.94 -18.81 -14.80
N LYS A 322 10.46 -19.56 -13.82
CA LYS A 322 10.04 -20.95 -13.54
C LYS A 322 8.54 -21.08 -13.25
N SER A 323 7.97 -20.04 -12.66
CA SER A 323 6.59 -20.03 -12.17
C SER A 323 5.64 -19.30 -13.11
N TRP A 324 6.19 -18.67 -14.16
CA TRP A 324 5.44 -17.87 -15.11
C TRP A 324 4.40 -18.67 -15.90
N ILE A 325 4.78 -19.82 -16.48
CA ILE A 325 3.86 -20.63 -17.28
C ILE A 325 2.74 -21.23 -16.42
N PRO A 326 3.01 -21.88 -15.26
CA PRO A 326 1.93 -22.37 -14.39
C PRO A 326 1.02 -21.25 -13.90
N PHE A 327 1.59 -20.09 -13.57
CA PHE A 327 0.84 -18.92 -13.13
C PHE A 327 -0.11 -18.39 -14.19
N THR A 328 0.38 -18.12 -15.40
CA THR A 328 -0.45 -17.57 -16.48
C THR A 328 -1.52 -18.55 -16.94
N ARG A 329 -1.26 -19.87 -16.91
CA ARG A 329 -2.28 -20.90 -17.12
C ARG A 329 -3.37 -20.84 -16.07
N LEU A 330 -2.99 -20.77 -14.79
CA LEU A 330 -3.95 -20.63 -13.69
C LEU A 330 -4.80 -19.37 -13.86
N LEU A 331 -4.21 -18.23 -14.23
CA LEU A 331 -4.97 -17.01 -14.53
C LEU A 331 -5.97 -17.20 -15.68
N ALA A 332 -5.55 -17.86 -16.76
CA ALA A 332 -6.40 -18.12 -17.92
C ALA A 332 -7.57 -19.05 -17.58
N GLU A 333 -7.40 -19.96 -16.61
CA GLU A 333 -8.43 -20.89 -16.14
C GLU A 333 -9.32 -20.30 -15.04
N HIS A 334 -8.84 -19.27 -14.34
CA HIS A 334 -9.57 -18.62 -13.27
C HIS A 334 -10.85 -17.93 -13.76
N LYS A 335 -11.75 -17.65 -12.80
CA LYS A 335 -12.90 -16.78 -13.03
C LYS A 335 -12.43 -15.37 -13.46
N PRO A 336 -13.26 -14.62 -14.22
CA PRO A 336 -13.00 -13.23 -14.56
C PRO A 336 -12.56 -12.40 -13.35
N PHE A 337 -11.45 -11.67 -13.49
CA PHE A 337 -11.00 -10.71 -12.49
C PHE A 337 -11.72 -9.38 -12.71
N ASP A 338 -12.16 -8.75 -11.62
CA ASP A 338 -12.59 -7.34 -11.63
C ASP A 338 -11.41 -6.42 -11.95
N PHE A 339 -10.21 -6.80 -11.48
CA PHE A 339 -8.97 -6.08 -11.74
C PHE A 339 -7.79 -7.04 -11.82
N LEU A 340 -6.99 -6.92 -12.88
CA LEU A 340 -5.72 -7.62 -13.04
C LEU A 340 -4.60 -6.62 -13.33
N GLY A 341 -3.65 -6.48 -12.41
CA GLY A 341 -2.45 -5.66 -12.56
C GLY A 341 -1.19 -6.52 -12.71
N ILE A 342 -0.34 -6.25 -13.69
CA ILE A 342 1.01 -6.83 -13.80
C ILE A 342 2.06 -5.74 -13.98
N THR A 343 3.11 -5.71 -13.14
CA THR A 343 4.30 -4.87 -13.33
C THR A 343 5.44 -5.76 -13.80
N THR A 344 6.08 -5.40 -14.92
CA THR A 344 7.24 -6.14 -15.45
C THR A 344 8.05 -5.27 -16.42
N ASP A 345 9.11 -5.82 -17.01
CA ASP A 345 9.94 -5.13 -17.99
C ASP A 345 10.31 -6.05 -19.17
N ASP A 346 10.29 -5.53 -20.39
CA ASP A 346 10.64 -6.32 -21.59
C ASP A 346 12.06 -6.85 -21.53
N ARG A 347 12.98 -6.03 -21.00
CA ARG A 347 14.41 -6.28 -21.00
C ARG A 347 14.75 -7.55 -20.21
N SER A 348 14.11 -7.79 -19.06
CA SER A 348 14.39 -8.95 -18.22
C SER A 348 13.97 -10.25 -18.88
N TRP A 349 12.84 -10.26 -19.62
CA TRP A 349 12.39 -11.42 -20.39
C TRP A 349 13.29 -11.71 -21.59
N LEU A 350 13.64 -10.69 -22.37
CA LEU A 350 14.47 -10.86 -23.58
C LEU A 350 15.92 -11.24 -23.23
N LYS A 351 16.41 -10.82 -22.06
CA LYS A 351 17.79 -11.08 -21.59
C LYS A 351 17.91 -12.27 -20.62
N LEU A 352 16.93 -13.19 -20.60
CA LEU A 352 17.05 -14.44 -19.84
C LEU A 352 18.28 -15.24 -20.26
N ARG A 353 18.99 -15.78 -19.26
CA ARG A 353 20.20 -16.60 -19.45
C ARG A 353 19.86 -17.92 -20.16
N PRO A 354 20.80 -18.55 -20.87
CA PRO A 354 20.55 -19.80 -21.59
C PRO A 354 19.88 -20.90 -20.74
N ALA A 355 20.32 -21.08 -19.49
CA ALA A 355 19.72 -22.04 -18.56
C ALA A 355 18.25 -21.71 -18.24
N GLU A 356 17.95 -20.43 -17.97
CA GLU A 356 16.61 -19.94 -17.64
C GLU A 356 15.65 -20.11 -18.84
N ARG A 357 16.13 -19.84 -20.07
CA ARG A 357 15.36 -20.07 -21.30
C ARG A 357 15.12 -21.55 -21.57
N ALA A 358 16.12 -22.41 -21.29
CA ALA A 358 16.00 -23.84 -21.48
C ALA A 358 14.88 -24.43 -20.62
N GLU A 359 14.68 -23.92 -19.40
CA GLU A 359 13.55 -24.29 -18.55
C GLU A 359 12.19 -23.83 -19.10
N LEU A 360 12.16 -22.75 -19.88
CA LEU A 360 10.99 -22.35 -20.68
C LEU A 360 10.89 -23.12 -22.01
N GLY A 361 11.72 -24.14 -22.23
CA GLY A 361 11.69 -24.99 -23.42
C GLY A 361 12.39 -24.38 -24.65
N ARG A 362 13.28 -23.40 -24.48
CA ARG A 362 13.96 -22.72 -25.60
C ARG A 362 15.47 -22.59 -25.39
N LYS A 363 16.27 -22.98 -26.39
CA LYS A 363 17.75 -22.84 -26.35
C LYS A 363 18.23 -21.46 -26.80
N THR A 364 17.57 -20.89 -27.81
CA THR A 364 17.98 -19.63 -28.44
C THR A 364 17.44 -18.38 -27.75
N PRO A 365 18.11 -17.24 -27.94
CA PRO A 365 17.54 -15.91 -28.04
C PRO A 365 16.02 -15.75 -27.95
N PHE A 366 15.45 -15.10 -26.93
CA PHE A 366 14.17 -14.44 -27.15
C PHE A 366 14.48 -13.10 -27.85
N LYS A 367 14.11 -13.00 -29.13
CA LYS A 367 14.22 -11.77 -29.92
C LYS A 367 12.97 -10.89 -29.76
N GLU A 368 11.83 -11.52 -29.48
CA GLU A 368 10.52 -10.88 -29.39
C GLU A 368 9.69 -11.49 -28.25
N ILE A 369 8.76 -10.71 -27.68
CA ILE A 369 7.92 -11.16 -26.56
C ILE A 369 7.01 -12.33 -26.93
N LYS A 370 6.52 -12.39 -28.18
CA LYS A 370 5.68 -13.50 -28.67
C LYS A 370 6.34 -14.87 -28.56
N GLN A 371 7.67 -14.90 -28.43
CA GLN A 371 8.46 -16.11 -28.30
C GLN A 371 8.51 -16.66 -26.86
N VAL A 372 8.17 -15.82 -25.87
CA VAL A 372 8.21 -16.19 -24.45
C VAL A 372 6.91 -16.92 -24.09
N PRO A 373 6.98 -18.20 -23.68
CA PRO A 373 5.78 -18.95 -23.32
C PRO A 373 5.07 -18.34 -22.12
N GLY A 374 3.73 -18.42 -22.10
CA GLY A 374 2.90 -17.89 -21.01
C GLY A 374 2.17 -16.60 -21.35
N PHE A 375 2.73 -15.71 -22.17
CA PHE A 375 2.05 -14.45 -22.52
C PHE A 375 0.75 -14.64 -23.30
N PHE A 376 0.62 -15.72 -24.09
CA PHE A 376 -0.67 -16.09 -24.69
C PHE A 376 -1.73 -16.37 -23.62
N HIS A 377 -1.40 -17.15 -22.57
CA HIS A 377 -2.33 -17.42 -21.47
C HIS A 377 -2.65 -16.13 -20.69
N LEU A 378 -1.68 -15.23 -20.54
CA LEU A 378 -1.96 -13.91 -20.00
C LEU A 378 -2.99 -13.16 -20.86
N ALA A 379 -2.83 -13.11 -22.19
CA ALA A 379 -3.81 -12.47 -23.07
C ALA A 379 -5.21 -13.07 -22.92
N VAL A 380 -5.33 -14.41 -22.77
CA VAL A 380 -6.60 -15.08 -22.46
C VAL A 380 -7.19 -14.61 -21.13
N ALA A 381 -6.38 -14.47 -20.08
CA ALA A 381 -6.84 -13.93 -18.80
C ALA A 381 -7.29 -12.47 -18.91
N VAL A 382 -6.56 -11.65 -19.68
CA VAL A 382 -6.88 -10.23 -19.91
C VAL A 382 -8.19 -10.06 -20.67
N VAL A 383 -8.51 -10.93 -21.64
CA VAL A 383 -9.81 -10.90 -22.33
C VAL A 383 -10.97 -11.08 -21.35
N LYS A 384 -10.77 -11.86 -20.28
CA LYS A 384 -11.78 -12.12 -19.25
C LYS A 384 -11.85 -11.04 -18.18
N ALA A 385 -10.77 -10.27 -17.97
CA ALA A 385 -10.70 -9.28 -16.91
C ALA A 385 -11.55 -8.03 -17.24
N LYS A 386 -12.23 -7.47 -16.24
CA LYS A 386 -13.00 -6.23 -16.38
C LYS A 386 -12.09 -5.00 -16.53
N ALA A 387 -11.01 -4.96 -15.76
CA ALA A 387 -9.95 -3.96 -15.85
C ALA A 387 -8.58 -4.64 -15.86
N PHE A 388 -7.67 -4.13 -16.70
CA PHE A 388 -6.30 -4.61 -16.82
C PHE A 388 -5.32 -3.45 -16.83
N GLU A 389 -4.29 -3.51 -15.98
CA GLU A 389 -3.20 -2.55 -15.93
C GLU A 389 -1.86 -3.27 -16.11
N LEU A 390 -1.02 -2.75 -17.00
CA LEU A 390 0.33 -3.25 -17.24
C LEU A 390 1.34 -2.12 -16.99
N GLY A 391 2.10 -2.26 -15.91
CA GLY A 391 3.10 -1.30 -15.43
C GLY A 391 4.54 -1.68 -15.75
N GLY A 392 5.45 -0.71 -15.71
CA GLY A 392 6.88 -0.87 -15.97
C GLY A 392 7.29 -0.66 -17.44
N PRO A 393 8.60 -0.72 -17.76
CA PRO A 393 9.13 -0.50 -19.11
C PRO A 393 8.91 -1.75 -19.98
N CYS A 394 7.68 -1.91 -20.48
CA CYS A 394 7.18 -3.15 -21.08
C CYS A 394 6.36 -2.94 -22.37
N ASP A 395 6.79 -2.04 -23.25
CA ASP A 395 6.04 -1.66 -24.46
C ASP A 395 5.84 -2.83 -25.43
N GLY A 396 6.83 -3.72 -25.56
CA GLY A 396 6.73 -4.94 -26.34
C GLY A 396 5.71 -5.92 -25.77
N ILE A 397 5.65 -6.07 -24.45
CA ILE A 397 4.62 -6.88 -23.79
C ILE A 397 3.24 -6.25 -23.96
N LYS A 398 3.10 -4.93 -23.77
CA LYS A 398 1.86 -4.19 -23.99
C LYS A 398 1.32 -4.42 -25.41
N ALA A 399 2.17 -4.21 -26.41
CA ALA A 399 1.81 -4.37 -27.82
C ALA A 399 1.39 -5.82 -28.14
N TYR A 400 2.17 -6.82 -27.67
CA TYR A 400 1.85 -8.22 -27.90
C TYR A 400 0.53 -8.63 -27.25
N VAL A 401 0.34 -8.31 -25.96
CA VAL A 401 -0.88 -8.66 -25.23
C VAL A 401 -2.11 -7.97 -25.85
N ALA A 402 -2.01 -6.70 -26.23
CA ALA A 402 -3.11 -5.99 -26.88
C ALA A 402 -3.50 -6.61 -28.24
N ALA A 403 -2.52 -6.92 -29.08
CA ALA A 403 -2.75 -7.59 -30.36
C ALA A 403 -3.39 -8.97 -30.18
N GLU A 404 -2.92 -9.74 -29.19
CA GLU A 404 -3.43 -11.07 -28.90
C GLU A 404 -4.85 -11.04 -28.31
N VAL A 405 -5.16 -10.07 -27.45
CA VAL A 405 -6.52 -9.81 -26.94
C VAL A 405 -7.48 -9.52 -28.10
N LEU A 406 -7.08 -8.68 -29.08
CA LEU A 406 -7.89 -8.40 -30.27
C LEU A 406 -8.09 -9.68 -31.11
N ARG A 407 -7.04 -10.48 -31.30
CA ARG A 407 -7.10 -11.74 -32.03
C ARG A 407 -8.05 -12.75 -31.38
N ILE A 408 -7.98 -12.91 -30.06
CA ILE A 408 -8.84 -13.81 -29.28
C ILE A 408 -10.30 -13.33 -29.33
N LYS A 409 -10.54 -12.02 -29.22
CA LYS A 409 -11.90 -11.45 -29.34
C LYS A 409 -12.49 -11.65 -30.74
N ALA A 410 -11.68 -11.53 -31.79
CA ALA A 410 -12.11 -11.77 -33.16
C ALA A 410 -12.40 -13.26 -33.45
N LYS A 411 -11.69 -14.18 -32.78
CA LYS A 411 -11.82 -15.63 -32.99
C LYS A 411 -11.84 -16.38 -31.64
N PRO A 412 -12.99 -16.39 -30.92
CA PRO A 412 -13.09 -17.03 -29.60
C PRO A 412 -12.74 -18.52 -29.60
N GLU A 413 -12.93 -19.22 -30.72
CA GLU A 413 -12.56 -20.64 -30.90
C GLU A 413 -11.08 -20.94 -30.63
N ILE A 414 -10.20 -19.94 -30.75
CA ILE A 414 -8.75 -20.09 -30.52
C ILE A 414 -8.48 -20.56 -29.08
N VAL A 415 -9.29 -20.12 -28.11
CA VAL A 415 -9.13 -20.49 -26.70
C VAL A 415 -9.43 -21.98 -26.48
N GLY A 416 -10.40 -22.54 -27.22
CA GLY A 416 -10.77 -23.95 -27.13
C GLY A 416 -9.74 -24.89 -27.74
N LYS A 417 -9.12 -24.52 -28.86
CA LYS A 417 -8.14 -25.35 -29.59
C LYS A 417 -6.80 -25.47 -28.88
N HIS A 418 -6.49 -24.56 -27.94
CA HIS A 418 -5.24 -24.60 -27.19
C HIS A 418 -5.24 -25.57 -26.00
N LYS A 419 -6.42 -26.08 -25.60
CA LYS A 419 -6.55 -27.14 -24.60
C LYS A 419 -6.11 -28.46 -25.22
N VAL A 420 -4.91 -28.90 -24.84
CA VAL A 420 -4.42 -30.27 -24.98
C VAL A 420 -4.02 -30.62 -26.43
N VAL A 421 -2.83 -30.15 -26.84
CA VAL A 421 -1.94 -31.05 -27.59
C VAL A 421 -1.53 -32.13 -26.59
N LYS A 422 -2.41 -33.13 -26.41
CA LYS A 422 -2.00 -34.42 -25.85
C LYS A 422 -0.79 -34.80 -26.69
N ARG A 423 0.35 -35.03 -26.04
CA ARG A 423 1.55 -35.54 -26.69
C ARG A 423 1.13 -36.87 -27.33
N ILE A 424 0.69 -36.83 -28.58
CA ILE A 424 0.46 -38.03 -29.39
C ILE A 424 1.87 -38.53 -29.65
N GLU A 425 2.33 -39.45 -28.82
CA GLU A 425 3.49 -40.25 -29.13
C GLU A 425 3.18 -41.01 -30.42
N GLY A 426 3.83 -40.60 -31.50
CA GLY A 426 3.81 -41.30 -32.78
C GLY A 426 2.68 -40.91 -33.74
N ARG A 427 2.92 -39.89 -34.58
CA ARG A 427 2.60 -39.96 -36.02
C ARG A 427 3.19 -38.77 -36.77
N LYS A 428 4.15 -39.05 -37.65
CA LYS A 428 4.59 -38.15 -38.73
C LYS A 428 3.48 -38.07 -39.77
N GLY A 429 2.92 -36.89 -39.99
CA GLY A 429 2.03 -36.63 -41.12
C GLY A 429 2.01 -35.13 -41.38
N GLU A 430 2.56 -34.73 -42.53
CA GLU A 430 2.54 -33.35 -43.01
C GLU A 430 1.11 -32.92 -43.34
N LYS A 431 0.73 -31.71 -42.91
CA LYS A 431 -0.45 -31.01 -43.44
C LYS A 431 -0.14 -29.54 -43.64
N GLU A 432 -0.25 -29.12 -44.90
CA GLU A 432 -0.26 -27.71 -45.32
C GLU A 432 -1.53 -27.01 -44.86
N VAL A 433 -1.40 -25.74 -44.44
CA VAL A 433 -2.53 -24.84 -44.15
C VAL A 433 -2.32 -23.53 -44.91
N LYS A 434 -3.32 -23.14 -45.70
CA LYS A 434 -3.41 -21.88 -46.44
C LYS A 434 -3.97 -20.76 -45.56
N ASP A 435 -3.35 -19.58 -45.64
CA ASP A 435 -3.73 -18.35 -44.95
C ASP A 435 -4.81 -17.56 -45.72
N VAL A 436 -5.72 -16.90 -44.99
CA VAL A 436 -6.64 -15.87 -45.52
C VAL A 436 -6.66 -14.66 -44.58
N ALA A 437 -6.45 -13.48 -45.15
CA ALA A 437 -6.29 -12.19 -44.48
C ALA A 437 -7.56 -11.32 -44.55
N GLY A 438 -7.79 -10.51 -43.50
CA GLY A 438 -8.72 -9.37 -43.51
C GLY A 438 -9.38 -9.11 -42.15
N ALA A 439 -8.95 -8.07 -41.43
CA ALA A 439 -9.71 -7.52 -40.29
C ALA A 439 -9.38 -6.04 -40.02
N GLN A 440 -10.44 -5.24 -39.82
CA GLN A 440 -10.46 -3.80 -39.51
C GLN A 440 -10.18 -3.51 -38.03
N ALA A 441 -9.65 -2.32 -37.73
CA ALA A 441 -9.18 -1.89 -36.42
C ALA A 441 -10.30 -1.38 -35.49
N VAL A 442 -10.25 -1.80 -34.21
CA VAL A 442 -11.07 -1.27 -33.09
C VAL A 442 -10.13 -0.59 -32.09
N LYS A 443 -10.43 0.65 -31.71
CA LYS A 443 -9.63 1.44 -30.75
C LYS A 443 -9.82 0.92 -29.32
N ILE A 444 -8.73 0.50 -28.69
CA ILE A 444 -8.62 0.27 -27.24
C ILE A 444 -8.13 1.58 -26.61
N LYS A 445 -8.83 2.06 -25.59
CA LYS A 445 -8.42 3.24 -24.82
C LYS A 445 -7.21 2.84 -23.95
N VAL A 446 -6.01 3.19 -24.42
CA VAL A 446 -4.80 3.23 -23.60
C VAL A 446 -4.79 4.62 -22.99
N GLU A 447 -5.10 4.73 -21.70
CA GLU A 447 -4.86 5.99 -20.98
C GLU A 447 -3.36 6.05 -20.69
N GLU A 448 -2.64 6.85 -21.48
CA GLU A 448 -1.33 7.35 -21.10
C GLU A 448 -1.53 8.20 -19.84
N VAL A 449 -0.91 7.76 -18.75
CA VAL A 449 -0.86 8.48 -17.49
C VAL A 449 0.40 9.33 -17.55
N ASP A 450 0.23 10.64 -17.78
CA ASP A 450 1.28 11.66 -17.63
C ASP A 450 1.89 11.67 -16.21
#